data_AF-A0A3M6TXV0-F1
#
_entry.id   AF-A0A3M6TXV0-F1
#
_cell.length_a   1.000
_cell.length_b   1.000
_cell.length_c   1.000
_cell.angle_alpha   90.00
_cell.angle_beta   90.00
_cell.angle_gamma   90.00
#
_symmetry.space_group_name_H-M   'P 1'
#
loop_
_entity.id
_entity.type
_entity.pdbx_description
1 polymer ?
#
loop_
_entity_poly.entity_id
_entity_poly.type
_entity_poly.pdbx_seq_one_letter_code
_entity_poly.pdbx_strand_id
1 'polypeptide(L)'
;MNSLINTPFFLVLMFAKIFILFFTVTAAYERRDNCTKAIQTLKAVMDKRSRGNTAYWLQTNTGKIPVYCHMTSHGIGGCGGGGWTLVMKIDGHKQTFHYDSSYWTNMADFNRPGGKTGFDHRETKLPTYWSTPFSKICLGMKIGHQINFIVINRPANSLYSLIADGHYRSTSLDRNTWKSLIGFRASLQTNCNKQGFNVFPGNRGSSKARIGILGNNEKNCGSCDSRIGFGTGGYRDNSNTCGNQATHNADNGDKHIKAMGYILVQ
;
A
#
# COMPACT_ATOMS: atom_id res chain seq x y z
N MET A 1 46.47 -14.81 -53.02
CA MET A 1 45.44 -13.75 -53.03
C MET A 1 44.18 -14.30 -52.39
N ASN A 2 43.46 -13.47 -51.61
CA ASN A 2 42.32 -13.78 -50.72
C ASN A 2 42.77 -14.21 -49.30
N SER A 3 42.23 -13.71 -48.19
CA SER A 3 41.04 -12.87 -47.98
C SER A 3 41.22 -11.94 -46.77
N LEU A 4 40.78 -10.70 -46.93
CA LEU A 4 40.44 -9.80 -45.82
C LEU A 4 39.35 -10.45 -44.94
N ILE A 5 39.61 -10.63 -43.65
CA ILE A 5 38.55 -10.77 -42.63
C ILE A 5 38.59 -9.49 -41.80
N ASN A 6 37.73 -8.56 -42.20
CA ASN A 6 37.52 -7.28 -41.55
C ASN A 6 36.32 -7.43 -40.60
N THR A 7 36.54 -7.96 -39.39
CA THR A 7 35.48 -8.10 -38.38
C THR A 7 35.99 -7.69 -36.99
N PRO A 8 36.01 -6.37 -36.70
CA PRO A 8 35.60 -5.97 -35.35
C PRO A 8 34.60 -4.81 -35.33
N PHE A 9 34.33 -4.15 -36.46
CA PHE A 9 33.54 -2.90 -36.45
C PHE A 9 32.03 -3.13 -36.20
N PHE A 10 31.46 -4.21 -36.74
CA PHE A 10 30.04 -4.53 -36.56
C PHE A 10 29.68 -4.93 -35.12
N LEU A 11 30.57 -5.61 -34.40
CA LEU A 11 30.32 -6.02 -33.02
C LEU A 11 30.30 -4.80 -32.09
N VAL A 12 31.24 -3.86 -32.27
CA VAL A 12 31.34 -2.63 -31.47
C VAL A 12 30.10 -1.74 -31.66
N LEU A 13 29.62 -1.60 -32.90
CA LEU A 13 28.38 -0.87 -33.20
C LEU A 13 27.13 -1.51 -32.59
N MET A 14 27.09 -2.84 -32.50
CA MET A 14 25.96 -3.57 -31.90
C MET A 14 25.93 -3.38 -30.37
N PHE A 15 27.10 -3.45 -29.70
CA PHE A 15 27.20 -3.16 -28.27
C PHE A 15 26.90 -1.69 -27.95
N ALA A 16 27.34 -0.74 -28.79
CA ALA A 16 27.01 0.67 -28.64
C ALA A 16 25.49 0.94 -28.79
N LYS A 17 24.82 0.30 -29.76
CA LYS A 17 23.36 0.41 -29.92
C LYS A 17 22.59 -0.21 -28.75
N ILE A 18 23.05 -1.34 -28.20
CA ILE A 18 22.45 -1.96 -27.01
C ILE A 18 22.66 -1.06 -25.79
N PHE A 19 23.85 -0.48 -25.59
CA PHE A 19 24.12 0.46 -24.51
C PHE A 19 23.25 1.73 -24.62
N ILE A 20 23.12 2.30 -25.83
CA ILE A 20 22.25 3.46 -26.08
C ILE A 20 20.77 3.10 -25.85
N LEU A 21 20.32 1.90 -26.22
CA LEU A 21 18.97 1.44 -25.90
C LEU A 21 18.77 1.29 -24.38
N PHE A 22 19.74 0.73 -23.66
CA PHE A 22 19.67 0.62 -22.19
C PHE A 22 19.62 2.00 -21.52
N PHE A 23 20.41 2.97 -21.99
CA PHE A 23 20.41 4.35 -21.47
C PHE A 23 19.14 5.14 -21.85
N THR A 24 18.57 4.92 -23.03
CA THR A 24 17.31 5.57 -23.43
C THR A 24 16.10 4.96 -22.72
N VAL A 25 16.12 3.65 -22.42
CA VAL A 25 15.10 2.97 -21.61
C VAL A 25 15.17 3.41 -20.14
N THR A 26 16.37 3.65 -19.58
CA THR A 26 16.49 4.22 -18.22
C THR A 26 16.06 5.69 -18.16
N ALA A 27 16.33 6.51 -19.18
CA ALA A 27 15.85 7.89 -19.23
C ALA A 27 14.31 8.00 -19.37
N ALA A 28 13.65 7.02 -20.02
CA ALA A 28 12.19 6.95 -20.07
C ALA A 28 11.54 6.52 -18.73
N TYR A 29 12.31 5.97 -17.79
CA TYR A 29 11.85 5.58 -16.45
C TYR A 29 11.65 6.80 -15.51
N GLU A 30 12.09 8.00 -15.91
CA GLU A 30 12.27 9.16 -15.01
C GLU A 30 11.09 10.14 -14.87
N ARG A 31 10.00 10.03 -15.64
CA ARG A 31 8.82 10.92 -15.47
C ARG A 31 7.69 10.32 -14.63
N ARG A 32 8.00 9.90 -13.39
CA ARG A 32 6.98 9.51 -12.40
C ARG A 32 6.97 10.48 -11.25
N ASP A 33 5.81 11.10 -11.03
CA ASP A 33 5.59 12.06 -9.95
C ASP A 33 5.02 11.37 -8.71
N ASN A 34 5.33 11.94 -7.55
CA ASN A 34 4.68 11.63 -6.29
C ASN A 34 4.47 12.95 -5.53
N CYS A 35 3.73 12.90 -4.42
CA CYS A 35 3.46 14.12 -3.65
C CYS A 35 4.74 14.75 -3.11
N THR A 36 5.77 13.97 -2.76
CA THR A 36 7.10 14.49 -2.37
C THR A 36 7.74 15.34 -3.47
N LYS A 37 7.75 14.87 -4.72
CA LYS A 37 8.22 15.64 -5.87
C LYS A 37 7.34 16.86 -6.14
N ALA A 38 6.01 16.72 -6.03
CA ALA A 38 5.10 17.84 -6.14
C ALA A 38 5.39 18.93 -5.07
N ILE A 39 5.77 18.54 -3.83
CA ILE A 39 6.25 19.48 -2.81
C ILE A 39 7.47 20.24 -3.32
N GLN A 40 8.48 19.55 -3.87
CA GLN A 40 9.72 20.16 -4.35
C GLN A 40 9.45 21.12 -5.51
N THR A 41 8.63 20.72 -6.49
CA THR A 41 8.26 21.58 -7.63
C THR A 41 7.44 22.78 -7.19
N LEU A 42 6.48 22.63 -6.26
CA LEU A 42 5.70 23.76 -5.74
C LEU A 42 6.55 24.72 -4.92
N LYS A 43 7.49 24.21 -4.11
CA LYS A 43 8.48 25.03 -3.41
C LYS A 43 9.34 25.84 -4.38
N ALA A 44 9.64 25.30 -5.57
CA ALA A 44 10.40 25.99 -6.60
C ALA A 44 9.58 27.01 -7.43
N VAL A 45 8.25 26.88 -7.50
CA VAL A 45 7.38 27.62 -8.44
C VAL A 45 6.51 28.70 -7.76
N MET A 46 6.30 28.69 -6.43
CA MET A 46 5.46 29.68 -5.77
C MET A 46 6.03 30.28 -4.49
N ASP A 47 6.09 31.61 -4.51
CA ASP A 47 6.02 32.50 -3.36
C ASP A 47 4.79 32.13 -2.47
N LYS A 48 5.06 31.80 -1.20
CA LYS A 48 4.15 31.81 -0.03
C LYS A 48 2.68 31.36 -0.13
N ARG A 49 2.32 30.39 -0.99
CA ARG A 49 1.05 29.64 -0.81
C ARG A 49 1.29 28.14 -0.89
N SER A 50 1.62 27.56 0.26
CA SER A 50 1.49 26.13 0.54
C SER A 50 0.08 25.68 0.14
N ARG A 51 -0.08 25.06 -1.04
CA ARG A 51 -1.32 24.35 -1.35
C ARG A 51 -1.49 23.28 -0.28
N GLY A 52 -2.56 23.37 0.50
CA GLY A 52 -2.84 22.44 1.60
C GLY A 52 -3.20 21.05 1.11
N ASN A 53 -3.75 20.22 1.98
CA ASN A 53 -4.23 18.87 1.62
C ASN A 53 -5.28 18.93 0.51
N THR A 54 -4.92 18.48 -0.69
CA THR A 54 -5.80 18.55 -1.87
C THR A 54 -5.36 17.57 -2.95
N ALA A 55 -6.13 17.48 -4.03
CA ALA A 55 -5.75 16.72 -5.21
C ALA A 55 -4.71 17.47 -6.06
N TYR A 56 -3.63 16.77 -6.43
CA TYR A 56 -2.62 17.25 -7.36
C TYR A 56 -2.63 16.39 -8.61
N TRP A 57 -2.37 17.00 -9.77
CA TRP A 57 -2.17 16.27 -11.00
C TRP A 57 -0.79 15.61 -11.01
N LEU A 58 -0.75 14.29 -10.86
CA LEU A 58 0.48 13.52 -10.87
C LEU A 58 0.64 12.78 -12.20
N GLN A 59 1.84 12.82 -12.78
CA GLN A 59 2.18 11.99 -13.93
C GLN A 59 2.43 10.54 -13.50
N THR A 60 1.65 9.62 -14.09
CA THR A 60 1.84 8.17 -13.96
C THR A 60 2.22 7.56 -15.30
N ASN A 61 2.53 6.26 -15.33
CA ASN A 61 2.72 5.51 -16.58
C ASN A 61 1.44 5.41 -17.42
N THR A 62 0.26 5.65 -16.84
CA THR A 62 -1.04 5.64 -17.53
C THR A 62 -1.59 7.04 -17.83
N GLY A 63 -0.76 8.08 -17.67
CA GLY A 63 -1.14 9.48 -17.89
C GLY A 63 -1.27 10.29 -16.60
N LYS A 64 -1.73 11.54 -16.73
CA LYS A 64 -1.93 12.45 -15.61
C LYS A 64 -3.27 12.20 -14.94
N ILE A 65 -3.25 12.05 -13.61
CA ILE A 65 -4.45 11.84 -12.80
C ILE A 65 -4.45 12.76 -11.58
N PRO A 66 -5.62 13.20 -11.11
CA PRO A 66 -5.71 13.95 -9.86
C PRO A 66 -5.66 12.97 -8.68
N VAL A 67 -4.68 13.14 -7.80
CA VAL A 67 -4.43 12.29 -6.63
C VAL A 67 -4.36 13.15 -5.39
N TYR A 68 -5.10 12.77 -4.36
CA TYR A 68 -5.01 13.41 -3.06
C TYR A 68 -3.59 13.28 -2.49
N CYS A 69 -2.97 14.43 -2.26
CA CYS A 69 -1.75 14.54 -1.49
C CYS A 69 -2.08 15.13 -0.12
N HIS A 70 -1.62 14.47 0.93
CA HIS A 70 -1.58 15.08 2.24
C HIS A 70 -0.21 15.76 2.41
N MET A 71 -0.21 17.07 2.60
CA MET A 71 0.97 17.93 2.45
C MET A 71 1.33 18.68 3.74
N THR A 72 0.62 18.43 4.85
CA THR A 72 0.83 19.16 6.10
C THR A 72 2.21 18.90 6.70
N SER A 73 2.79 19.96 7.27
CA SER A 73 4.01 19.86 8.09
C SER A 73 3.75 19.13 9.41
N HIS A 74 2.57 19.30 9.99
CA HIS A 74 2.13 18.63 11.23
C HIS A 74 1.84 17.13 11.05
N GLY A 75 1.73 16.67 9.79
CA GLY A 75 1.67 15.25 9.45
C GLY A 75 0.32 14.56 9.61
N ILE A 76 0.32 13.26 9.34
CA ILE A 76 -0.85 12.38 9.43
C ILE A 76 -0.72 11.47 10.66
N GLY A 77 -1.06 11.98 11.85
CA GLY A 77 -1.00 11.20 13.09
C GLY A 77 0.32 10.42 13.23
N GLY A 78 0.24 9.09 13.42
CA GLY A 78 1.39 8.20 13.55
C GLY A 78 2.30 8.07 12.32
N CYS A 79 1.94 8.66 11.17
CA CYS A 79 2.80 8.66 9.98
C CYS A 79 3.75 9.85 9.91
N GLY A 80 3.50 10.92 10.68
CA GLY A 80 4.30 12.13 10.64
C GLY A 80 4.12 12.95 9.36
N GLY A 81 4.98 13.97 9.22
CA GLY A 81 4.92 15.00 8.19
C GLY A 81 5.33 14.56 6.78
N GLY A 82 5.09 15.45 5.83
CA GLY A 82 5.58 15.36 4.45
C GLY A 82 4.48 15.08 3.42
N GLY A 83 4.90 14.84 2.16
CA GLY A 83 4.00 14.68 1.03
C GLY A 83 3.54 13.25 0.83
N TRP A 84 2.44 12.86 1.47
CA TRP A 84 1.88 11.51 1.34
C TRP A 84 0.98 11.39 0.12
N THR A 85 1.23 10.37 -0.70
CA THR A 85 0.49 10.08 -1.93
C THR A 85 -0.56 9.01 -1.69
N LEU A 86 -1.84 9.31 -1.91
CA LEU A 86 -2.90 8.31 -1.82
C LEU A 86 -2.74 7.23 -2.91
N VAL A 87 -2.85 5.95 -2.53
CA VAL A 87 -2.80 4.82 -3.48
C VAL A 87 -4.08 4.00 -3.50
N MET A 88 -4.72 3.81 -2.34
CA MET A 88 -5.90 2.97 -2.22
C MET A 88 -6.76 3.38 -1.02
N LYS A 89 -8.08 3.21 -1.15
CA LYS A 89 -9.08 3.35 -0.09
C LYS A 89 -10.00 2.15 -0.10
N ILE A 90 -10.20 1.52 1.05
CA ILE A 90 -10.88 0.23 1.19
C ILE A 90 -12.02 0.37 2.18
N ASP A 91 -13.24 0.03 1.78
CA ASP A 91 -14.37 0.02 2.69
C ASP A 91 -14.56 -1.40 3.24
N GLY A 92 -14.33 -1.58 4.54
CA GLY A 92 -14.47 -2.88 5.22
C GLY A 92 -15.87 -3.51 5.12
N HIS A 93 -16.87 -2.73 4.73
CA HIS A 93 -18.24 -3.20 4.47
C HIS A 93 -18.45 -3.72 3.05
N LYS A 94 -17.48 -3.53 2.15
CA LYS A 94 -17.56 -3.93 0.74
C LYS A 94 -16.53 -5.00 0.42
N GLN A 95 -16.87 -5.84 -0.56
CA GLN A 95 -16.01 -6.95 -1.00
C GLN A 95 -15.01 -6.56 -2.10
N THR A 96 -15.05 -5.33 -2.60
CA THR A 96 -14.22 -4.82 -3.71
C THR A 96 -12.75 -5.20 -3.55
N PHE A 97 -12.20 -4.98 -2.35
CA PHE A 97 -10.81 -5.26 -2.02
C PHE A 97 -10.65 -6.41 -1.03
N HIS A 98 -11.52 -7.42 -1.09
CA HIS A 98 -11.33 -8.68 -0.37
C HIS A 98 -9.92 -9.26 -0.60
N TYR A 99 -9.40 -10.07 0.33
CA TYR A 99 -8.05 -10.66 0.22
C TYR A 99 -7.79 -11.31 -1.15
N ASP A 100 -8.77 -12.05 -1.67
CA ASP A 100 -8.67 -12.76 -2.96
C ASP A 100 -8.99 -11.88 -4.18
N SER A 101 -9.26 -10.59 -4.00
CA SER A 101 -9.59 -9.67 -5.09
C SER A 101 -8.42 -9.53 -6.07
N SER A 102 -8.71 -9.64 -7.37
CA SER A 102 -7.72 -9.43 -8.43
C SER A 102 -7.16 -8.01 -8.44
N TYR A 103 -7.84 -7.04 -7.81
CA TYR A 103 -7.32 -5.69 -7.63
C TYR A 103 -6.00 -5.63 -6.84
N TRP A 104 -5.64 -6.65 -6.06
CA TRP A 104 -4.33 -6.69 -5.40
C TRP A 104 -3.18 -7.06 -6.36
N THR A 105 -3.48 -7.82 -7.40
CA THR A 105 -2.49 -8.46 -8.29
C THR A 105 -2.52 -7.96 -9.72
N ASN A 106 -3.46 -7.09 -10.10
CA ASN A 106 -3.56 -6.48 -11.43
C ASN A 106 -3.15 -4.99 -11.43
N MET A 107 -2.95 -4.43 -12.62
CA MET A 107 -2.73 -2.98 -12.84
C MET A 107 -4.02 -2.26 -13.31
N ALA A 108 -5.19 -2.75 -12.89
CA ALA A 108 -6.46 -2.05 -13.11
C ALA A 108 -6.72 -1.07 -11.97
N ASP A 109 -7.22 0.12 -12.30
CA ASP A 109 -7.73 1.06 -11.30
C ASP A 109 -9.19 0.78 -10.94
N PHE A 110 -9.66 1.46 -9.90
CA PHE A 110 -11.05 1.42 -9.46
C PHE A 110 -11.46 2.80 -8.93
N ASN A 111 -12.59 3.33 -9.42
CA ASN A 111 -13.18 4.59 -8.96
C ASN A 111 -12.16 5.74 -8.84
N ARG A 112 -11.49 6.11 -9.94
CA ARG A 112 -10.53 7.24 -9.97
C ARG A 112 -11.05 8.53 -9.35
N PRO A 113 -12.33 8.94 -9.50
CA PRO A 113 -12.84 10.13 -8.84
C PRO A 113 -12.74 10.09 -7.31
N GLY A 114 -12.79 8.89 -6.70
CA GLY A 114 -12.52 8.70 -5.28
C GLY A 114 -11.10 9.12 -4.86
N GLY A 115 -10.12 9.12 -5.78
CA GLY A 115 -8.76 9.55 -5.50
C GLY A 115 -8.56 11.04 -5.30
N LYS A 116 -9.57 11.88 -5.60
CA LYS A 116 -9.48 13.35 -5.47
C LYS A 116 -9.60 13.84 -4.03
N THR A 117 -10.12 13.01 -3.14
CA THR A 117 -10.42 13.33 -1.75
C THR A 117 -9.61 12.45 -0.81
N GLY A 118 -9.31 12.98 0.38
CA GLY A 118 -8.55 12.26 1.39
C GLY A 118 -9.38 11.23 2.14
N PHE A 119 -9.68 11.55 3.40
CA PHE A 119 -10.23 10.61 4.39
C PHE A 119 -11.77 10.52 4.40
N ASP A 120 -12.36 10.40 3.21
CA ASP A 120 -13.79 10.15 3.01
C ASP A 120 -14.12 8.64 2.95
N HIS A 121 -15.35 8.28 2.59
CA HIS A 121 -15.84 6.89 2.53
C HIS A 121 -15.94 6.34 1.09
N ARG A 122 -15.20 6.92 0.14
CA ARG A 122 -15.22 6.48 -1.25
C ARG A 122 -14.05 5.55 -1.54
N GLU A 123 -14.33 4.27 -1.80
CA GLU A 123 -13.33 3.30 -2.25
C GLU A 123 -12.58 3.77 -3.50
N THR A 124 -11.28 3.49 -3.59
CA THR A 124 -10.51 3.78 -4.79
C THR A 124 -9.26 2.90 -4.86
N LYS A 125 -8.82 2.60 -6.07
CA LYS A 125 -7.48 2.10 -6.37
C LYS A 125 -6.95 2.94 -7.51
N LEU A 126 -5.81 3.59 -7.31
CA LEU A 126 -5.24 4.52 -8.27
C LEU A 126 -4.01 3.94 -8.96
N PRO A 127 -3.65 4.44 -10.15
CA PRO A 127 -2.37 4.11 -10.80
C PRO A 127 -1.12 4.26 -9.92
N THR A 128 -1.15 5.16 -8.94
CA THR A 128 -0.09 5.30 -7.93
C THR A 128 0.15 4.01 -7.12
N TYR A 129 -0.81 3.08 -7.07
CA TYR A 129 -0.63 1.74 -6.49
C TYR A 129 0.50 0.93 -7.16
N TRP A 130 0.62 1.01 -8.49
CA TRP A 130 1.64 0.27 -9.25
C TRP A 130 2.75 1.15 -9.81
N SER A 131 2.55 2.47 -9.86
CA SER A 131 3.48 3.40 -10.52
C SER A 131 4.30 4.28 -9.57
N THR A 132 4.13 4.19 -8.25
CA THR A 132 4.80 5.11 -7.31
C THR A 132 5.82 4.37 -6.44
N PRO A 133 7.13 4.59 -6.65
CA PRO A 133 8.17 4.19 -5.71
C PRO A 133 8.04 4.94 -4.40
N PHE A 134 8.36 4.25 -3.30
CA PHE A 134 8.28 4.81 -1.95
C PHE A 134 9.30 4.20 -1.00
N SER A 135 9.49 4.87 0.13
CA SER A 135 10.28 4.43 1.29
C SER A 135 9.40 4.07 2.48
N LYS A 136 8.21 4.69 2.59
CA LYS A 136 7.28 4.51 3.71
C LYS A 136 5.85 4.30 3.22
N ILE A 137 5.08 3.57 4.02
CA ILE A 137 3.65 3.35 3.84
C ILE A 137 2.93 3.88 5.08
N CYS A 138 1.95 4.75 4.87
CA CYS A 138 1.03 5.20 5.91
C CYS A 138 -0.29 4.44 5.78
N LEU A 139 -0.68 3.76 6.84
CA LEU A 139 -1.92 3.00 6.94
C LEU A 139 -2.84 3.72 7.90
N GLY A 140 -4.06 4.01 7.46
CA GLY A 140 -5.09 4.65 8.27
C GLY A 140 -6.37 3.81 8.34
N MET A 141 -7.02 3.78 9.49
CA MET A 141 -8.36 3.21 9.64
C MET A 141 -9.28 4.22 10.30
N LYS A 142 -10.43 4.48 9.67
CA LYS A 142 -11.49 5.32 10.21
C LYS A 142 -12.67 4.48 10.69
N ILE A 143 -13.03 4.67 11.95
CA ILE A 143 -14.15 4.01 12.64
C ILE A 143 -15.00 5.11 13.27
N GLY A 144 -16.22 5.29 12.77
CA GLY A 144 -17.04 6.45 13.12
C GLY A 144 -16.31 7.77 12.76
N HIS A 145 -16.09 8.62 13.75
CA HIS A 145 -15.39 9.90 13.58
C HIS A 145 -13.89 9.84 13.85
N GLN A 146 -13.39 8.72 14.40
CA GLN A 146 -11.98 8.56 14.76
C GLN A 146 -11.21 7.95 13.60
N ILE A 147 -10.01 8.49 13.33
CA ILE A 147 -9.07 7.93 12.36
C ILE A 147 -7.70 7.78 13.03
N ASN A 148 -7.19 6.55 13.01
CA ASN A 148 -5.88 6.23 13.58
C ASN A 148 -4.94 5.81 12.46
N PHE A 149 -3.65 6.11 12.64
CA PHE A 149 -2.64 5.91 11.63
C PHE A 149 -1.39 5.23 12.18
N ILE A 150 -0.80 4.37 11.38
CA ILE A 150 0.52 3.76 11.63
C ILE A 150 1.39 3.85 10.38
N VAL A 151 2.70 3.83 10.59
CA VAL A 151 3.69 3.85 9.51
C VAL A 151 4.47 2.55 9.42
N ILE A 152 4.74 2.11 8.20
CA ILE A 152 5.67 1.03 7.90
C ILE A 152 6.82 1.63 7.09
N ASN A 153 8.05 1.48 7.60
CA ASN A 153 9.26 1.82 6.85
C ASN A 153 9.66 0.61 5.98
N ARG A 154 9.31 0.66 4.69
CA ARG A 154 9.59 -0.42 3.74
C ARG A 154 9.78 0.16 2.34
N PRO A 155 11.02 0.25 1.84
CA PRO A 155 11.26 0.67 0.46
C PRO A 155 10.70 -0.35 -0.54
N ALA A 156 10.06 0.15 -1.60
CA ALA A 156 9.60 -0.66 -2.73
C ALA A 156 9.40 0.20 -3.99
N ASN A 157 9.43 -0.44 -5.16
CA ASN A 157 9.18 0.22 -6.44
C ASN A 157 7.70 0.63 -6.62
N SER A 158 6.79 -0.09 -5.96
CA SER A 158 5.37 0.22 -5.83
C SER A 158 4.67 -0.77 -4.90
N LEU A 159 3.43 -0.49 -4.51
CA LEU A 159 2.66 -1.38 -3.63
C LEU A 159 2.28 -2.67 -4.39
N TYR A 160 2.03 -2.54 -5.70
CA TYR A 160 1.91 -3.68 -6.61
C TYR A 160 3.13 -4.60 -6.52
N SER A 161 4.35 -4.09 -6.68
CA SER A 161 5.56 -4.92 -6.64
C SER A 161 5.79 -5.61 -5.28
N LEU A 162 5.21 -5.06 -4.20
CA LEU A 162 5.33 -5.60 -2.86
C LEU A 162 4.27 -6.66 -2.53
N ILE A 163 3.12 -6.65 -3.21
CA ILE A 163 1.96 -7.48 -2.89
C ILE A 163 1.63 -8.50 -3.98
N ALA A 164 1.76 -8.13 -5.25
CA ALA A 164 1.14 -8.84 -6.38
C ALA A 164 1.63 -10.28 -6.56
N ASP A 165 2.85 -10.58 -6.13
CA ASP A 165 3.43 -11.92 -6.24
C ASP A 165 2.95 -12.91 -5.16
N GLY A 166 2.14 -12.45 -4.20
CA GLY A 166 1.57 -13.29 -3.16
C GLY A 166 2.54 -13.74 -2.07
N HIS A 167 3.83 -13.40 -2.15
CA HIS A 167 4.81 -13.83 -1.17
C HIS A 167 4.63 -13.09 0.16
N TYR A 168 4.68 -13.85 1.26
CA TYR A 168 4.68 -13.31 2.61
C TYR A 168 5.95 -12.51 2.87
N ARG A 169 5.80 -11.31 3.45
CA ARG A 169 6.92 -10.45 3.88
C ARG A 169 6.60 -9.84 5.23
N SER A 170 7.41 -10.10 6.25
CA SER A 170 7.23 -9.49 7.56
C SER A 170 7.58 -8.00 7.57
N THR A 171 6.94 -7.24 8.45
CA THR A 171 7.43 -5.91 8.87
C THR A 171 8.15 -6.03 10.21
N SER A 172 8.65 -4.91 10.76
CA SER A 172 9.19 -4.83 12.12
C SER A 172 8.19 -4.29 13.14
N LEU A 173 6.92 -4.09 12.78
CA LEU A 173 5.91 -3.54 13.68
C LEU A 173 5.51 -4.54 14.75
N ASP A 174 5.31 -4.03 15.96
CA ASP A 174 4.77 -4.80 17.06
C ASP A 174 3.23 -4.91 17.01
N ARG A 175 2.70 -5.82 17.83
CA ARG A 175 1.27 -6.08 17.96
C ARG A 175 0.47 -4.84 18.37
N ASN A 176 0.99 -4.05 19.31
CA ASN A 176 0.28 -2.88 19.85
C ASN A 176 0.15 -1.79 18.80
N THR A 177 1.14 -1.64 17.94
CA THR A 177 1.12 -0.74 16.79
C THR A 177 -0.05 -1.12 15.87
N TRP A 178 -0.19 -2.39 15.50
CA TRP A 178 -1.34 -2.84 14.70
C TRP A 178 -2.69 -2.62 15.40
N LYS A 179 -2.76 -2.88 16.72
CA LYS A 179 -3.97 -2.62 17.51
C LYS A 179 -4.33 -1.12 17.54
N SER A 180 -3.34 -0.22 17.48
CA SER A 180 -3.58 1.22 17.52
C SER A 180 -4.42 1.75 16.35
N LEU A 181 -4.44 1.05 15.19
CA LEU A 181 -5.37 1.35 14.08
C LEU A 181 -6.84 1.31 14.50
N ILE A 182 -7.19 0.43 15.43
CA ILE A 182 -8.57 0.25 15.92
C ILE A 182 -8.81 1.06 17.21
N GLY A 183 -7.74 1.37 17.95
CA GLY A 183 -7.80 2.08 19.22
C GLY A 183 -8.19 1.16 20.39
N PHE A 184 -8.85 1.72 21.41
CA PHE A 184 -9.18 0.99 22.65
C PHE A 184 -10.10 -0.23 22.43
N ARG A 185 -10.81 -0.29 21.30
CA ARG A 185 -11.70 -1.40 20.93
C ARG A 185 -10.97 -2.57 20.28
N ALA A 186 -9.67 -2.45 19.99
CA ALA A 186 -8.89 -3.47 19.34
C ALA A 186 -8.89 -4.77 20.15
N SER A 187 -9.11 -5.89 19.48
CA SER A 187 -9.02 -7.22 20.06
C SER A 187 -8.27 -8.15 19.13
N LEU A 188 -7.43 -9.02 19.68
CA LEU A 188 -6.72 -10.02 18.90
C LEU A 188 -6.43 -11.21 19.84
N GLN A 189 -6.44 -12.45 19.35
CA GLN A 189 -6.00 -13.60 20.15
C GLN A 189 -4.51 -13.44 20.50
N THR A 190 -4.10 -13.87 21.69
CA THR A 190 -2.84 -13.44 22.32
C THR A 190 -1.59 -14.09 21.72
N ASN A 191 -1.71 -15.29 21.17
CA ASN A 191 -0.63 -15.99 20.49
C ASN A 191 -0.66 -15.73 18.98
N CYS A 192 0.37 -16.20 18.28
CA CYS A 192 0.68 -15.86 16.88
C CYS A 192 0.71 -14.35 16.60
N ASN A 193 1.87 -13.80 16.22
CA ASN A 193 1.98 -12.39 15.83
C ASN A 193 2.49 -12.27 14.39
N LYS A 194 1.99 -13.15 13.51
CA LYS A 194 2.37 -13.12 12.09
C LYS A 194 1.80 -11.86 11.47
N GLN A 195 2.66 -10.95 11.02
CA GLN A 195 2.27 -9.67 10.46
C GLN A 195 3.06 -9.33 9.19
N GLY A 196 2.55 -8.38 8.43
CA GLY A 196 3.21 -7.76 7.30
C GLY A 196 2.37 -7.84 6.04
N PHE A 197 2.99 -8.22 4.93
CA PHE A 197 2.37 -8.31 3.61
C PHE A 197 2.06 -9.75 3.25
N ASN A 198 0.92 -9.97 2.58
CA ASN A 198 0.39 -11.28 2.20
C ASN A 198 0.44 -12.28 3.38
N VAL A 199 -0.15 -11.88 4.49
CA VAL A 199 -0.19 -12.70 5.69
C VAL A 199 -1.34 -13.69 5.58
N PHE A 200 -1.00 -14.97 5.52
CA PHE A 200 -1.97 -16.05 5.58
C PHE A 200 -1.42 -17.21 6.44
N PRO A 201 -2.31 -17.89 7.17
CA PRO A 201 -2.05 -19.19 7.76
C PRO A 201 -2.14 -20.23 6.65
N GLY A 202 -1.32 -21.29 6.66
CA GLY A 202 -1.30 -22.29 5.59
C GLY A 202 -2.66 -22.95 5.29
N ASN A 203 -3.65 -22.82 6.19
CA ASN A 203 -5.02 -23.27 6.01
C ASN A 203 -5.90 -22.25 5.26
N ARG A 204 -6.61 -22.69 4.21
CA ARG A 204 -7.46 -21.87 3.34
C ARG A 204 -8.57 -21.10 4.07
N GLY A 205 -9.12 -21.65 5.15
CA GLY A 205 -10.27 -21.07 5.86
C GLY A 205 -9.92 -20.04 6.92
N SER A 206 -8.68 -19.99 7.37
CA SER A 206 -8.27 -19.16 8.52
C SER A 206 -8.10 -17.68 8.14
N SER A 207 -8.06 -16.82 9.15
CA SER A 207 -7.94 -15.36 9.00
C SER A 207 -6.71 -14.98 8.17
N LYS A 208 -6.87 -14.07 7.21
CA LYS A 208 -5.81 -13.65 6.27
C LYS A 208 -5.88 -12.15 5.98
N ALA A 209 -4.75 -11.54 5.61
CA ALA A 209 -4.64 -10.11 5.32
C ALA A 209 -3.59 -9.82 4.24
N ARG A 210 -3.88 -8.90 3.31
CA ARG A 210 -2.88 -8.41 2.35
C ARG A 210 -1.86 -7.51 3.02
N ILE A 211 -2.31 -6.69 3.97
CA ILE A 211 -1.46 -5.92 4.87
C ILE A 211 -2.08 -6.00 6.26
N GLY A 212 -1.42 -6.61 7.24
CA GLY A 212 -2.04 -6.76 8.56
C GLY A 212 -1.27 -7.65 9.53
N ILE A 213 -1.93 -7.96 10.65
CA ILE A 213 -1.51 -8.93 11.66
C ILE A 213 -2.59 -9.99 11.83
N LEU A 214 -2.16 -11.23 12.06
CA LEU A 214 -3.00 -12.35 12.46
C LEU A 214 -2.68 -12.74 13.90
N GLY A 215 -3.70 -13.18 14.63
CA GLY A 215 -3.61 -13.73 15.97
C GLY A 215 -4.28 -15.09 16.05
N ASN A 216 -3.82 -15.88 17.00
CA ASN A 216 -4.31 -17.23 17.29
C ASN A 216 -4.16 -17.55 18.77
N ASN A 217 -4.80 -18.60 19.29
CA ASN A 217 -4.51 -19.05 20.67
C ASN A 217 -3.55 -20.24 20.73
N GLU A 218 -3.45 -21.02 19.65
CA GLU A 218 -2.52 -22.15 19.58
C GLU A 218 -1.07 -21.69 19.43
N LYS A 219 -0.13 -22.63 19.63
CA LYS A 219 1.32 -22.38 19.59
C LYS A 219 1.84 -21.98 18.21
N ASN A 220 1.10 -22.27 17.14
CA ASN A 220 1.49 -21.98 15.77
C ASN A 220 0.51 -21.02 15.08
N CYS A 221 0.92 -20.52 13.92
CA CYS A 221 0.11 -19.64 13.07
C CYS A 221 -0.61 -20.42 11.94
N GLY A 222 -0.95 -21.68 12.17
CA GLY A 222 -1.58 -22.55 11.17
C GLY A 222 -3.10 -22.40 11.08
N SER A 223 -3.73 -21.91 12.15
CA SER A 223 -5.19 -21.84 12.32
C SER A 223 -5.70 -20.49 12.81
N CYS A 224 -5.00 -19.38 12.52
CA CYS A 224 -5.35 -18.05 13.05
C CYS A 224 -6.84 -17.70 12.90
N ASP A 225 -7.51 -17.34 13.99
CA ASP A 225 -8.92 -16.95 13.97
C ASP A 225 -9.11 -15.43 14.00
N SER A 226 -8.11 -14.68 14.44
CA SER A 226 -8.21 -13.23 14.62
C SER A 226 -7.25 -12.46 13.72
N ARG A 227 -7.62 -11.22 13.37
CA ARG A 227 -6.86 -10.35 12.48
C ARG A 227 -7.18 -8.87 12.66
N ILE A 228 -6.21 -8.04 12.30
CA ILE A 228 -6.37 -6.61 12.01
C ILE A 228 -5.66 -6.33 10.70
N GLY A 229 -6.33 -5.68 9.74
CA GLY A 229 -5.64 -5.33 8.50
C GLY A 229 -6.51 -4.80 7.37
N PHE A 230 -5.87 -4.73 6.21
CA PHE A 230 -6.38 -4.27 4.93
C PHE A 230 -6.36 -5.42 3.94
N GLY A 231 -7.41 -5.52 3.12
CA GLY A 231 -7.58 -6.65 2.20
C GLY A 231 -7.65 -7.97 2.95
N THR A 232 -8.58 -8.05 3.91
CA THR A 232 -8.71 -9.22 4.78
C THR A 232 -9.84 -10.14 4.36
N GLY A 233 -9.87 -11.33 4.96
CA GLY A 233 -10.88 -12.36 4.75
C GLY A 233 -10.63 -13.56 5.67
N GLY A 234 -11.34 -14.65 5.44
CA GLY A 234 -11.24 -15.89 6.20
C GLY A 234 -12.25 -16.01 7.34
N TYR A 235 -11.85 -16.78 8.35
CA TYR A 235 -12.72 -17.26 9.43
C TYR A 235 -13.52 -16.16 10.17
N ARG A 236 -14.68 -16.57 10.69
CA ARG A 236 -15.76 -15.80 11.35
C ARG A 236 -16.51 -14.76 10.52
N ASP A 237 -15.81 -13.94 9.77
CA ASP A 237 -16.44 -12.96 8.88
C ASP A 237 -15.58 -12.77 7.63
N ASN A 238 -15.82 -13.57 6.59
CA ASN A 238 -15.10 -13.46 5.33
C ASN A 238 -15.41 -12.16 4.58
N SER A 239 -16.48 -11.44 4.95
CA SER A 239 -16.89 -10.20 4.29
C SER A 239 -16.18 -8.95 4.83
N ASN A 240 -15.53 -9.05 6.01
CA ASN A 240 -14.76 -7.94 6.57
C ASN A 240 -13.43 -7.80 5.82
N THR A 241 -13.35 -6.82 4.92
CA THR A 241 -12.17 -6.58 4.07
C THR A 241 -11.17 -5.59 4.68
N CYS A 242 -11.58 -4.82 5.69
CA CYS A 242 -10.74 -3.85 6.38
C CYS A 242 -11.26 -3.60 7.81
N GLY A 243 -10.40 -3.76 8.81
CA GLY A 243 -10.75 -3.55 10.22
C GLY A 243 -10.21 -4.66 11.11
N ASN A 244 -10.99 -5.06 12.11
CA ASN A 244 -10.63 -6.05 13.12
C ASN A 244 -11.69 -7.14 13.26
N GLN A 245 -11.24 -8.38 13.16
CA GLN A 245 -12.02 -9.57 13.43
C GLN A 245 -11.33 -10.36 14.54
N ALA A 246 -12.01 -10.61 15.65
CA ALA A 246 -11.47 -11.42 16.74
C ALA A 246 -12.60 -12.17 17.45
N THR A 247 -12.39 -13.46 17.67
CA THR A 247 -13.26 -14.32 18.48
C THR A 247 -12.39 -15.29 19.28
N HIS A 248 -13.03 -16.13 20.10
CA HIS A 248 -12.38 -17.23 20.82
C HIS A 248 -11.30 -16.71 21.78
N ASN A 249 -11.72 -16.16 22.93
CA ASN A 249 -10.81 -15.71 23.99
C ASN A 249 -9.73 -14.70 23.51
N ALA A 250 -10.14 -13.76 22.67
CA ALA A 250 -9.27 -12.65 22.28
C ALA A 250 -9.06 -11.67 23.44
N ASP A 251 -7.94 -10.94 23.41
CA ASP A 251 -7.45 -10.13 24.53
C ASP A 251 -8.37 -8.95 24.95
N ASN A 252 -9.39 -8.62 24.15
CA ASN A 252 -10.41 -7.62 24.47
C ASN A 252 -11.82 -8.09 24.06
N GLY A 253 -12.06 -9.40 24.21
CA GLY A 253 -13.31 -10.07 23.86
C GLY A 253 -13.59 -10.11 22.36
N ASP A 254 -14.77 -10.59 22.00
CA ASP A 254 -15.16 -10.74 20.60
C ASP A 254 -15.39 -9.37 19.94
N LYS A 255 -14.85 -9.18 18.73
CA LYS A 255 -14.96 -7.95 17.94
C LYS A 255 -15.19 -8.26 16.46
N HIS A 256 -16.14 -7.53 15.88
CA HIS A 256 -16.48 -7.53 14.46
C HIS A 256 -16.50 -6.08 13.97
N ILE A 257 -15.32 -5.48 13.81
CA ILE A 257 -15.17 -4.06 13.47
C ILE A 257 -14.78 -3.97 12.01
N LYS A 258 -15.62 -3.31 11.22
CA LYS A 258 -15.32 -2.90 9.84
C LYS A 258 -14.94 -1.43 9.86
N ALA A 259 -13.92 -1.08 9.07
CA ALA A 259 -13.34 0.26 9.03
C ALA A 259 -13.19 0.74 7.58
N MET A 260 -13.18 2.06 7.42
CA MET A 260 -12.71 2.66 6.17
C MET A 260 -11.18 2.77 6.22
N GLY A 261 -10.49 2.01 5.36
CA GLY A 261 -9.05 1.95 5.27
C GLY A 261 -8.46 2.92 4.24
N TYR A 262 -7.31 3.51 4.56
CA TYR A 262 -6.54 4.40 3.70
C TYR A 262 -5.10 3.90 3.62
N ILE A 263 -4.57 3.81 2.40
CA ILE A 263 -3.18 3.48 2.14
C ILE A 263 -2.56 4.64 1.38
N LEU A 264 -1.50 5.22 1.96
CA LEU A 264 -0.71 6.29 1.35
C LEU A 264 0.77 5.89 1.36
N VAL A 265 1.56 6.47 0.45
CA VAL A 265 3.00 6.20 0.32
C VAL A 265 3.82 7.48 0.20
N GLN A 266 5.08 7.42 0.66
CA GLN A 266 6.05 8.52 0.66
C GLN A 266 7.45 8.07 0.21
#